data_AF-A0A8C6T901-F1
#
_entry.id   AF-A0A8C6T901-F1
#
_cell.length_a   1.000
_cell.length_b   1.000
_cell.length_c   1.000
_cell.angle_alpha   90.00
_cell.angle_beta   90.00
_cell.angle_gamma   90.00
#
_symmetry.space_group_name_H-M   'P 1'
#
loop_
_entity.id
_entity.type
_entity.pdbx_description
1 polymer ?
#
loop_
_entity_poly.entity_id
_entity_poly.type
_entity_poly.pdbx_seq_one_letter_code
_entity_poly.pdbx_strand_id
1 'polypeptide(L)'
;MSLPVTLKAPAVFHERIRSLERARTGTFLKHKLCSRPERSELVRMHILQETQADSSLHAAQLRLKRARLADSLNEKISQRPGPMELVEKNILPVEPEDEESGKGRHVYVTRKMADLNFIYVQSQTLLSFYSEQLPVSTTQCIGS
;
A
#
# COMPACT_ATOMS: atom_id res chain seq x y z
N MET A 1 24.55 44.16 -44.31
CA MET A 1 23.50 43.82 -43.33
C MET A 1 22.65 42.70 -43.92
N SER A 2 22.97 41.45 -43.60
CA SER A 2 22.22 40.27 -44.08
C SER A 2 21.00 40.04 -43.21
N LEU A 3 19.80 40.11 -43.81
CA LEU A 3 18.53 39.81 -43.16
C LEU A 3 18.47 38.31 -42.79
N PRO A 4 17.89 37.94 -41.63
CA PRO A 4 17.79 36.55 -41.20
C PRO A 4 16.84 35.76 -42.10
N VAL A 5 17.31 34.59 -42.54
CA VAL A 5 16.57 33.66 -43.40
C VAL A 5 15.26 33.27 -42.72
N THR A 6 14.14 33.65 -43.34
CA THR A 6 12.80 33.24 -42.94
C THR A 6 12.70 31.71 -42.97
N LEU A 7 12.24 31.14 -41.85
CA LEU A 7 12.08 29.70 -41.68
C LEU A 7 11.19 29.14 -42.81
N LYS A 8 11.81 28.42 -43.75
CA LYS A 8 11.12 27.77 -44.87
C LYS A 8 10.02 26.85 -44.32
N ALA A 9 8.77 27.23 -44.57
CA ALA A 9 7.52 26.50 -44.31
C ALA A 9 7.35 25.93 -42.88
N PRO A 10 6.73 26.69 -41.95
CA PRO A 10 6.42 26.24 -40.58
C PRO A 10 5.75 24.86 -40.49
N ALA A 11 4.89 24.50 -41.46
CA ALA A 11 4.18 23.23 -41.49
C ALA A 11 5.12 21.99 -41.58
N VAL A 12 6.19 22.07 -42.36
CA VAL A 12 7.14 20.97 -42.56
C VAL A 12 7.98 20.75 -41.29
N PHE A 13 8.29 21.83 -40.56
CA PHE A 13 9.03 21.73 -39.30
C PHE A 13 8.18 21.06 -38.20
N HIS A 14 6.92 21.44 -38.06
CA HIS A 14 6.00 20.79 -37.12
C HIS A 14 5.78 19.31 -37.45
N GLU A 15 5.72 18.94 -38.73
CA GLU A 15 5.62 17.54 -39.13
C GLU A 15 6.88 16.73 -38.79
N ARG A 16 8.07 17.32 -39.01
CA ARG A 16 9.35 16.69 -38.62
C ARG A 16 9.45 16.48 -37.12
N ILE A 17 9.03 17.45 -36.31
CA ILE A 17 8.98 17.30 -34.84
C ILE A 17 8.07 16.13 -34.46
N ARG A 18 6.82 16.11 -34.97
CA ARG A 18 5.87 15.02 -34.68
C ARG A 18 6.39 13.65 -35.10
N SER A 19 7.04 13.57 -36.26
CA SER A 19 7.63 12.33 -36.76
C SER A 19 8.76 11.84 -35.85
N LEU A 20 9.64 12.75 -35.41
CA LEU A 20 10.73 12.44 -34.51
C LEU A 20 10.24 12.04 -33.12
N GLU A 21 9.23 12.71 -32.58
CA GLU A 21 8.57 12.32 -31.33
C GLU A 21 7.92 10.95 -31.43
N ARG A 22 7.21 10.66 -32.53
CA ARG A 22 6.65 9.33 -32.80
C ARG A 22 7.74 8.26 -32.90
N ALA A 23 8.86 8.56 -33.55
CA ALA A 23 9.97 7.63 -33.65
C ALA A 23 10.57 7.34 -32.26
N ARG A 24 10.75 8.37 -31.42
CA ARG A 24 11.22 8.24 -30.03
C ARG A 24 10.27 7.41 -29.17
N THR A 25 8.96 7.67 -29.24
CA THR A 25 7.99 6.87 -28.49
C THR A 25 7.93 5.44 -29.03
N GLY A 26 8.03 5.26 -30.34
CA GLY A 26 8.09 3.95 -30.98
C GLY A 26 9.29 3.10 -30.52
N THR A 27 10.50 3.67 -30.45
CA THR A 27 11.67 2.93 -29.96
C THR A 27 11.56 2.62 -28.47
N PHE A 28 11.08 3.57 -27.66
CA PHE A 28 10.88 3.37 -26.23
C PHE A 28 9.87 2.25 -25.93
N LEU A 29 8.71 2.26 -26.60
CA LEU A 29 7.68 1.23 -26.41
C LEU A 29 8.15 -0.15 -26.84
N LYS A 30 8.88 -0.26 -27.96
CA LYS A 30 9.48 -1.54 -28.40
C LYS A 30 10.36 -2.15 -27.31
N HIS A 31 11.24 -1.35 -26.70
CA HIS A 31 12.08 -1.82 -25.60
C HIS A 31 11.24 -2.28 -24.40
N LYS A 32 10.21 -1.52 -23.99
CA LYS A 32 9.35 -1.86 -22.85
C LYS A 32 8.50 -3.12 -23.08
N LEU A 33 8.09 -3.37 -24.31
CA LEU A 33 7.36 -4.60 -24.68
C LEU A 33 8.26 -5.84 -24.61
N CYS A 34 9.52 -5.73 -25.03
CA CYS A 34 10.50 -6.82 -24.90
C CYS A 34 10.81 -7.16 -23.44
N SER A 35 10.86 -6.14 -22.57
CA SER A 35 11.13 -6.31 -21.14
C SER A 35 9.85 -6.40 -20.29
N ARG A 36 8.72 -6.80 -20.87
CA ARG A 36 7.43 -6.83 -20.16
C ARG A 36 7.40 -7.97 -19.13
N PRO A 37 7.19 -7.69 -17.83
CA PRO A 37 7.06 -8.72 -16.82
C PRO A 37 5.84 -9.63 -17.03
N GLU A 38 5.96 -10.88 -16.59
CA GLU A 38 4.86 -11.83 -16.59
C GLU A 38 3.86 -11.53 -15.45
N ARG A 39 2.63 -12.04 -15.55
CA ARG A 39 1.62 -11.85 -14.50
C ARG A 39 2.08 -12.46 -13.17
N SER A 40 2.70 -13.65 -13.22
CA SER A 40 3.22 -14.36 -12.05
C SER A 40 4.23 -13.51 -11.26
N GLU A 41 5.11 -12.80 -11.96
CA GLU A 41 6.11 -11.92 -11.36
C GLU A 41 5.47 -10.71 -10.68
N LEU A 42 4.49 -10.08 -11.33
CA LEU A 42 3.75 -8.95 -10.74
C LEU A 42 2.98 -9.36 -9.48
N VAL A 43 2.46 -10.59 -9.48
CA VAL A 43 1.80 -11.20 -8.32
C VAL A 43 2.79 -11.45 -7.18
N ARG A 44 3.93 -12.08 -7.46
CA ARG A 44 4.99 -12.35 -6.49
C ARG A 44 5.51 -11.08 -5.82
N MET A 45 5.58 -9.99 -6.60
CA MET A 45 5.97 -8.67 -6.11
C MET A 45 4.85 -7.92 -5.37
N HIS A 46 3.67 -8.53 -5.21
CA HIS A 46 2.48 -7.94 -4.59
C HIS A 46 1.96 -6.67 -5.30
N ILE A 47 2.23 -6.53 -6.60
CA ILE A 47 1.65 -5.47 -7.45
C ILE A 47 0.23 -5.87 -7.87
N LEU A 48 0.07 -7.10 -8.36
CA LEU A 48 -1.24 -7.68 -8.72
C LEU A 48 -1.71 -8.67 -7.67
N GLN A 49 -3.03 -8.86 -7.58
CA GLN A 49 -3.63 -9.84 -6.67
C GLN A 49 -3.65 -11.24 -7.28
N GLU A 50 -3.50 -12.25 -6.43
CA GLU A 50 -3.68 -13.68 -6.73
C GLU A 50 -5.18 -14.04 -6.86
N THR A 51 -5.87 -13.43 -7.81
CA THR A 51 -7.28 -13.75 -8.06
C THR A 51 -7.57 -13.83 -9.56
N GLN A 52 -8.51 -14.71 -9.91
CA GLN A 52 -9.07 -14.85 -11.26
C GLN A 52 -10.37 -14.05 -11.42
N ALA A 53 -10.81 -13.34 -10.38
CA ALA A 53 -11.99 -12.49 -10.44
C ALA A 53 -11.78 -11.29 -11.39
N ASP A 54 -12.88 -10.67 -11.82
CA ASP A 54 -12.84 -9.46 -12.65
C ASP A 54 -12.19 -8.28 -11.92
N SER A 55 -11.48 -7.43 -12.67
CA SER A 55 -10.71 -6.30 -12.13
C SER A 55 -11.57 -5.30 -11.35
N SER A 56 -12.84 -5.15 -11.73
CA SER A 56 -13.80 -4.28 -11.02
C SER A 56 -14.11 -4.76 -9.59
N LEU A 57 -14.00 -6.06 -9.32
CA LEU A 57 -14.31 -6.67 -8.02
C LEU A 57 -13.10 -6.76 -7.09
N HIS A 58 -11.87 -6.60 -7.61
CA HIS A 58 -10.63 -6.80 -6.84
C HIS A 58 -10.58 -5.94 -5.58
N ALA A 59 -10.96 -4.66 -5.70
CA ALA A 59 -10.94 -3.73 -4.57
C ALA A 59 -11.90 -4.15 -3.46
N ALA A 60 -13.12 -4.56 -3.82
CA ALA A 60 -14.12 -5.04 -2.87
C ALA A 60 -13.69 -6.36 -2.22
N GLN A 61 -13.17 -7.31 -3.00
CA GLN A 61 -12.66 -8.59 -2.51
C GLN A 61 -11.51 -8.38 -1.50
N LEU A 62 -10.59 -7.46 -1.79
CA LEU A 62 -9.47 -7.16 -0.90
C LEU A 62 -9.94 -6.52 0.42
N ARG A 63 -10.92 -5.59 0.36
CA ARG A 63 -11.54 -5.02 1.55
C ARG A 63 -12.18 -6.10 2.42
N LEU A 64 -12.97 -6.99 1.82
CA LEU A 64 -13.63 -8.09 2.53
C LEU A 64 -12.61 -9.07 3.15
N LYS A 65 -11.57 -9.44 2.39
CA LYS A 65 -10.49 -10.30 2.90
C LYS A 65 -9.81 -9.67 4.11
N ARG A 66 -9.49 -8.37 4.05
CA ARG A 66 -8.88 -7.64 5.17
C ARG A 66 -9.80 -7.57 6.39
N ALA A 67 -11.08 -7.25 6.22
CA ALA A 67 -12.04 -7.18 7.31
C ALA A 67 -12.15 -8.53 8.05
N ARG A 68 -12.35 -9.63 7.31
CA ARG A 68 -12.41 -10.98 7.88
C ARG A 68 -11.15 -11.36 8.66
N LEU A 69 -9.98 -11.00 8.12
CA LEU A 69 -8.71 -11.24 8.81
C LEU A 69 -8.60 -10.42 10.08
N ALA A 70 -9.00 -9.15 10.05
CA ALA A 70 -8.99 -8.27 11.23
C ALA A 70 -9.90 -8.82 12.33
N ASP A 71 -11.13 -9.23 11.99
CA ASP A 71 -12.08 -9.79 12.95
C ASP A 71 -11.54 -11.07 13.60
N SER A 72 -11.01 -12.00 12.79
CA SER A 72 -10.42 -13.25 13.30
C SER A 72 -9.18 -13.01 14.16
N LEU A 73 -8.34 -12.03 13.81
CA LEU A 73 -7.19 -11.66 14.63
C LEU A 73 -7.62 -11.00 15.93
N ASN A 74 -8.66 -10.16 15.90
CA ASN A 74 -9.18 -9.48 17.09
C ASN A 74 -9.72 -10.48 18.11
N GLU A 75 -10.42 -11.52 17.65
CA GLU A 75 -10.87 -12.63 18.50
C GLU A 75 -9.68 -13.39 19.14
N LYS A 76 -8.63 -13.68 18.36
CA LYS A 76 -7.43 -14.37 18.88
C LYS A 76 -6.64 -13.51 19.86
N ILE A 77 -6.58 -12.21 19.63
CA ILE A 77 -5.88 -11.27 20.51
C ILE A 77 -6.66 -11.05 21.81
N SER A 78 -7.98 -11.05 21.78
CA SER A 78 -8.80 -10.92 23.00
C SER A 78 -8.63 -12.12 23.94
N GLN A 79 -8.39 -13.30 23.37
CA GLN A 79 -8.11 -14.54 24.11
C GLN A 79 -6.60 -14.78 24.35
N ARG A 80 -5.77 -13.73 24.29
CA ARG A 80 -4.32 -13.87 24.49
C ARG A 80 -4.04 -14.30 25.94
N PRO A 81 -3.38 -15.46 26.18
CA PRO A 81 -3.03 -15.92 27.51
C PRO A 81 -2.17 -14.92 28.28
N GLY A 82 -2.44 -14.78 29.58
CA GLY A 82 -1.61 -14.00 30.48
C GLY A 82 -0.21 -14.59 30.68
N PRO A 83 0.75 -13.81 31.22
CA PRO A 83 2.10 -14.30 31.49
C PRO A 83 2.14 -15.47 32.47
N MET A 84 1.27 -15.48 33.50
CA MET A 84 1.18 -16.58 34.45
C MET A 84 0.70 -17.88 33.81
N GLU A 85 -0.28 -17.81 32.89
CA GLU A 85 -0.75 -18.98 32.15
C GLU A 85 0.37 -19.62 31.29
N LEU A 86 1.33 -18.81 30.81
CA LEU A 86 2.48 -19.32 30.04
C LEU A 86 3.54 -19.98 30.94
N VAL A 87 3.69 -19.50 32.18
CA VAL A 87 4.53 -20.12 33.21
C VAL A 87 3.95 -21.48 33.62
N GLU A 88 2.66 -21.56 33.90
CA GLU A 88 1.97 -22.83 34.25
C GLU A 88 2.10 -23.87 33.13
N LYS A 89 2.13 -23.42 31.87
CA LYS A 89 2.34 -24.28 30.70
C LYS A 89 3.82 -24.63 30.46
N ASN A 90 4.73 -24.25 31.35
CA ASN A 90 6.19 -24.45 31.25
C ASN A 90 6.81 -23.89 29.95
N ILE A 91 6.18 -22.87 29.36
CA ILE A 91 6.71 -22.17 28.18
C ILE A 91 7.66 -21.06 28.62
N LEU A 92 7.37 -20.43 29.77
CA LEU A 92 8.24 -19.46 30.42
C LEU A 92 8.84 -20.07 31.69
N PRO A 93 10.14 -19.86 31.96
CA PRO A 93 10.74 -20.28 33.23
C PRO A 93 10.25 -19.42 34.39
N VAL A 94 10.16 -20.02 35.58
CA VAL A 94 10.11 -19.28 36.86
C VAL A 94 11.55 -19.11 37.30
N GLU A 95 12.13 -17.93 37.12
CA GLU A 95 13.42 -17.63 37.73
C GLU A 95 13.22 -17.62 39.26
N PRO A 96 13.94 -18.44 40.05
CA PRO A 96 14.07 -18.20 41.47
C PRO A 96 14.88 -16.92 41.65
N GLU A 97 14.38 -16.01 42.49
CA GLU A 97 15.09 -14.79 42.87
C GLU A 97 16.37 -15.16 43.64
N ASP A 98 17.46 -15.41 42.93
CA ASP A 98 18.81 -15.44 43.48
C ASP A 98 19.57 -14.22 42.96
N GLU A 99 19.99 -13.41 43.91
CA GLU A 99 20.69 -12.15 43.80
C GLU A 99 21.85 -12.16 42.79
N GLU A 100 21.94 -11.05 42.05
CA GLU A 100 23.16 -10.52 41.44
C GLU A 100 23.80 -11.29 40.26
N SER A 101 23.51 -10.87 39.02
CA SER A 101 24.53 -10.45 38.02
C SER A 101 23.96 -10.36 36.60
N GLY A 102 23.90 -9.13 36.07
CA GLY A 102 24.33 -8.84 34.70
C GLY A 102 23.59 -9.48 33.51
N LYS A 103 22.67 -8.68 32.93
CA LYS A 103 22.28 -8.67 31.49
C LYS A 103 21.33 -9.79 31.01
N GLY A 104 20.07 -9.73 31.43
CA GLY A 104 18.95 -10.37 30.75
C GLY A 104 17.73 -9.46 30.80
N ARG A 105 17.14 -9.12 29.65
CA ARG A 105 16.06 -8.11 29.53
C ARG A 105 14.82 -8.57 30.28
N HIS A 106 14.56 -7.95 31.43
CA HIS A 106 13.29 -8.08 32.12
C HIS A 106 12.18 -7.42 31.29
N VAL A 107 11.43 -8.20 30.53
CA VAL A 107 10.23 -7.69 29.84
C VAL A 107 9.04 -7.89 30.77
N TYR A 108 8.93 -7.05 31.81
CA TYR A 108 7.62 -6.81 32.41
C TYR A 108 6.78 -6.11 31.34
N VAL A 109 5.79 -6.78 30.77
CA VAL A 109 4.81 -6.10 29.91
C VAL A 109 3.84 -5.33 30.83
N THR A 110 4.30 -4.22 31.39
CA THR A 110 3.39 -3.17 31.88
C THR A 110 2.81 -2.51 30.63
N ARG A 111 1.66 -2.99 30.16
CA ARG A 111 0.92 -2.28 29.12
C ARG A 111 0.37 -1.02 29.76
N LYS A 112 1.11 0.08 29.58
CA LYS A 112 0.63 1.45 29.77
C LYS A 112 -0.78 1.53 29.21
N MET A 113 -1.74 1.87 30.04
CA MET A 113 -3.13 2.21 29.68
C MET A 113 -3.23 3.44 28.74
N ALA A 114 -2.12 3.95 28.21
CA ALA A 114 -2.03 5.09 27.30
C ALA A 114 -2.27 4.72 25.82
N ASP A 115 -1.94 3.49 25.40
CA ASP A 115 -1.94 3.13 23.98
C ASP A 115 -3.34 2.78 23.44
N LEU A 116 -4.27 2.36 24.30
CA LEU A 116 -5.67 2.11 23.91
C LEU A 116 -6.39 3.41 23.54
N ASN A 117 -6.08 4.52 24.22
CA ASN A 117 -6.59 5.84 23.85
C ASN A 117 -5.96 6.34 22.54
N PHE A 118 -4.68 6.09 22.29
CA PHE A 118 -4.04 6.53 21.04
C PHE A 118 -4.61 5.80 19.81
N ILE A 119 -4.80 4.48 19.89
CA ILE A 119 -5.35 3.70 18.77
C ILE A 119 -6.83 4.02 18.57
N TYR A 120 -7.62 4.16 19.64
CA TYR A 120 -9.02 4.55 19.54
C TYR A 120 -9.18 5.96 18.94
N VAL A 121 -8.42 6.94 19.42
CA VAL A 121 -8.44 8.31 18.88
C VAL A 121 -7.95 8.34 17.43
N GLN A 122 -6.86 7.66 17.09
CA GLN A 122 -6.37 7.60 15.72
C GLN A 122 -7.37 6.91 14.79
N SER A 123 -8.08 5.87 15.26
CA SER A 123 -9.14 5.23 14.49
C SER A 123 -10.34 6.14 14.25
N GLN A 124 -10.76 6.93 15.25
CA GLN A 124 -11.87 7.88 15.13
C GLN A 124 -11.52 9.08 14.23
N THR A 125 -10.28 9.59 14.32
CA THR A 125 -9.75 10.63 13.41
C THR A 125 -9.59 10.11 11.97
N LEU A 126 -9.21 8.83 11.79
CA LEU A 126 -9.19 8.19 10.47
C LEU A 126 -10.60 8.02 9.89
N LEU A 127 -11.57 7.64 10.72
CA LEU A 127 -12.96 7.47 10.30
C LEU A 127 -13.59 8.81 9.85
N SER A 128 -13.28 9.91 10.54
CA SER A 128 -13.72 11.26 10.14
C SER A 128 -13.06 11.70 8.83
N PHE A 129 -11.76 11.46 8.67
CA PHE A 129 -11.03 11.80 7.43
C PHE A 129 -11.53 11.01 6.20
N TYR A 130 -11.84 9.73 6.37
CA TYR A 130 -12.39 8.90 5.28
C TYR A 130 -13.84 9.24 4.92
N SER A 131 -14.60 9.87 5.83
CA SER A 131 -15.99 10.28 5.58
C SER A 131 -16.07 11.60 4.78
N GLU A 132 -15.05 12.45 4.86
CA GLU A 132 -14.93 13.71 4.10
C GLU A 132 -14.47 13.51 2.64
N GLN A 133 -14.03 12.31 2.27
CA GLN A 133 -13.53 11.98 0.92
C GLN A 133 -14.56 11.24 0.06
N LEU A 134 -15.85 11.57 0.20
CA LEU A 134 -16.81 11.29 -0.86
C LEU A 134 -16.64 12.36 -1.95
N PRO A 135 -16.15 12.02 -3.16
CA PRO A 135 -16.07 13.00 -4.24
C PRO A 135 -17.49 13.42 -4.59
N VAL A 136 -17.76 14.72 -4.45
CA VAL A 136 -18.92 15.35 -5.07
C VAL A 136 -18.83 15.05 -6.55
N SER A 137 -19.76 14.23 -7.05
CA SER A 137 -19.90 13.86 -8.45
C SER A 137 -20.07 15.11 -9.29
N THR A 138 -18.97 15.64 -9.83
CA THR A 138 -19.05 16.70 -10.84
C THR A 138 -19.02 16.03 -12.20
N THR A 139 -20.17 15.50 -12.60
CA THR A 139 -20.42 15.17 -14.01
C THR A 139 -20.61 16.50 -14.74
N GLN A 140 -19.52 17.11 -15.20
CA GLN A 140 -19.61 18.09 -16.28
C GLN A 140 -19.75 17.31 -17.60
N CYS A 141 -20.99 17.13 -18.03
CA CYS A 141 -21.28 16.82 -19.42
C CYS A 141 -20.85 18.01 -20.27
N ILE A 142 -19.74 17.86 -21.01
CA ILE A 142 -19.40 18.75 -22.12
C ILE A 142 -19.69 17.96 -23.39
N GLY A 143 -20.69 18.39 -24.15
CA GLY A 143 -20.88 17.97 -25.53
C GLY A 143 -22.33 17.75 -25.95
N SER A 144 -22.96 18.79 -26.49
CA SER A 144 -23.41 18.86 -27.90
C SER A 144 -23.82 20.30 -28.23
#